data_AF-A0A7D5T3H5-F1
#
_entry.id   AF-A0A7D5T3H5-F1
#
_cell.length_a   1.000
_cell.length_b   1.000
_cell.length_c   1.000
_cell.angle_alpha   90.00
_cell.angle_beta   90.00
_cell.angle_gamma   90.00
#
_symmetry.space_group_name_H-M   'P 1'
#
loop_
_entity.id
_entity.type
_entity.pdbx_description
1 polymer ?
#
loop_
_entity_poly.entity_id
_entity_poly.type
_entity_poly.pdbx_seq_one_letter_code
_entity_poly.pdbx_strand_id
1 'polypeptide(L)'
;MAPLSLKLGWPHQRSETAKIELILVDSLGSPLALERRRMENKVINLAKKENLAVVQMLLRHYDSDIERVRESINTCLIEIAKRFEGKESIIESLSDPDKNVRKGAKLIIPDIWGPPSTPYPTLFEQTYQLMLMAKEKEMPVEDIEMLMDLSKQTFLDGEIMKAINDIGTCLEFVKRRYKNTESLKEYISDMLKLAPELQKRGVSMVNFEESLKTAMRVSKSRSFDYTQEIIDQRIMEMEVKDQLRSLGQLIKESIKSRPVIEMSALSVKDEKMIVKMAQVIETVNTKNLAGNPVKSIECMHEFLFKDFEWYYDEDVIRRLTDGDRSALLTIYMIGISFLKVASSILPTVSEEIYQKYYKELEGSTSIYTVMWPELAMELAKGIITSK
;
A
#
# COMPACT_ATOMS: atom_id res chain seq x y z
N MET A 1 -0.27 -23.48 -25.16
CA MET A 1 -1.12 -23.80 -24.00
C MET A 1 -2.48 -23.16 -24.22
N ALA A 2 -3.55 -23.94 -24.16
CA ALA A 2 -4.89 -23.61 -24.66
C ALA A 2 -5.65 -22.60 -23.75
N PRO A 3 -6.62 -21.84 -24.30
CA PRO A 3 -7.43 -20.88 -23.54
C PRO A 3 -8.51 -21.62 -22.73
N LEU A 4 -8.62 -21.28 -21.45
CA LEU A 4 -9.66 -21.81 -20.56
C LEU A 4 -11.00 -21.16 -20.88
N SER A 5 -11.91 -22.01 -21.33
CA SER A 5 -13.30 -21.79 -21.71
C SER A 5 -14.18 -21.22 -20.60
N LEU A 6 -15.04 -20.27 -20.98
CA LEU A 6 -16.33 -19.97 -20.37
C LEU A 6 -17.09 -21.26 -19.98
N LYS A 7 -17.47 -21.40 -18.70
CA LYS A 7 -18.51 -22.34 -18.26
C LYS A 7 -19.74 -21.56 -17.81
N LEU A 8 -20.81 -21.68 -18.59
CA LEU A 8 -22.17 -21.39 -18.18
C LEU A 8 -22.64 -22.41 -17.10
N GLY A 9 -23.13 -21.88 -15.97
CA GLY A 9 -24.46 -22.18 -15.42
C GLY A 9 -24.69 -23.45 -14.59
N TRP A 10 -24.71 -23.31 -13.26
CA TRP A 10 -25.61 -24.01 -12.31
C TRP A 10 -26.16 -22.97 -11.31
N PRO A 11 -27.42 -23.07 -10.83
CA PRO A 11 -28.08 -22.01 -10.06
C PRO A 11 -27.42 -21.86 -8.69
N HIS A 12 -26.58 -20.84 -8.54
CA HIS A 12 -25.94 -20.56 -7.26
C HIS A 12 -27.02 -20.22 -6.24
N GLN A 13 -27.04 -20.97 -5.13
CA GLN A 13 -27.68 -20.57 -3.89
C GLN A 13 -27.33 -19.08 -3.67
N ARG A 14 -28.33 -18.18 -3.70
CA ARG A 14 -28.06 -16.74 -3.51
C ARG A 14 -27.21 -16.56 -2.26
N SER A 15 -26.08 -15.85 -2.38
CA SER A 15 -25.18 -15.55 -1.25
C SER A 15 -25.97 -14.90 -0.12
N GLU A 16 -25.51 -15.06 1.11
CA GLU A 16 -26.20 -14.48 2.27
C GLU A 16 -26.33 -12.96 2.12
N THR A 17 -25.28 -12.32 1.56
CA THR A 17 -25.29 -10.90 1.17
C THR A 17 -26.43 -10.57 0.20
N ALA A 18 -26.60 -11.32 -0.89
CA ALA A 18 -27.66 -11.06 -1.87
C ALA A 18 -29.08 -11.22 -1.29
N LYS A 19 -29.25 -12.06 -0.25
CA LYS A 19 -30.54 -12.18 0.46
C LYS A 19 -30.80 -10.98 1.38
N ILE A 20 -29.76 -10.47 2.04
CA ILE A 20 -29.87 -9.29 2.91
C ILE A 20 -30.14 -8.04 2.08
N GLU A 21 -29.47 -7.89 0.94
CA GLU A 21 -29.60 -6.73 0.05
C GLU A 21 -31.06 -6.45 -0.33
N LEU A 22 -31.84 -7.50 -0.62
CA LEU A 22 -33.25 -7.39 -1.00
C LEU A 22 -34.14 -6.70 0.03
N ILE A 23 -33.77 -6.78 1.32
CA ILE A 23 -34.56 -6.22 2.43
C ILE A 23 -33.82 -5.09 3.16
N LEU A 24 -32.64 -4.72 2.68
CA LEU A 24 -31.73 -3.80 3.37
C LEU A 24 -32.35 -2.41 3.52
N VAL A 25 -32.79 -1.82 2.41
CA VAL A 25 -33.36 -0.47 2.38
C VAL A 25 -34.63 -0.38 3.23
N ASP A 26 -35.53 -1.35 3.11
CA ASP A 26 -36.77 -1.39 3.91
C ASP A 26 -36.48 -1.52 5.41
N SER A 27 -35.55 -2.41 5.77
CA SER A 27 -35.22 -2.66 7.18
C SER A 27 -34.48 -1.49 7.83
N LEU A 28 -33.55 -0.84 7.10
CA LEU A 28 -32.84 0.35 7.58
C LEU A 28 -33.72 1.61 7.51
N GLY A 29 -34.70 1.66 6.61
CA GLY A 29 -35.68 2.74 6.49
C GLY A 29 -36.80 2.67 7.53
N SER A 30 -36.98 1.51 8.18
CA SER A 30 -38.04 1.28 9.16
C SER A 30 -38.09 2.37 10.22
N PRO A 31 -39.28 2.89 10.60
CA PRO A 31 -39.40 3.85 11.70
C PRO A 31 -39.03 3.22 13.05
N LEU A 32 -39.07 1.90 13.19
CA LEU A 32 -38.77 1.17 14.40
C LEU A 32 -37.26 1.02 14.60
N ALA A 33 -36.71 1.75 15.58
CA ALA A 33 -35.27 1.74 15.86
C ALA A 33 -34.71 0.34 16.18
N LEU A 34 -35.52 -0.55 16.77
CA LEU A 34 -35.11 -1.92 17.08
C LEU A 34 -34.85 -2.75 15.81
N GLU A 35 -35.67 -2.58 14.77
CA GLU A 35 -35.52 -3.29 13.49
C GLU A 35 -34.27 -2.81 12.76
N ARG A 36 -34.04 -1.50 12.72
CA ARG A 36 -32.82 -0.91 12.16
C ARG A 36 -31.56 -1.48 12.83
N ARG A 37 -31.49 -1.42 14.16
CA ARG A 37 -30.36 -1.97 14.94
C ARG A 37 -30.15 -3.46 14.73
N ARG A 38 -31.23 -4.24 14.56
CA ARG A 38 -31.11 -5.67 14.24
C ARG A 38 -30.48 -5.87 12.87
N MET A 39 -30.87 -5.08 11.88
CA MET A 39 -30.29 -5.15 10.54
C MET A 39 -28.83 -4.70 10.53
N GLU A 40 -28.50 -3.57 11.16
CA GLU A 40 -27.12 -3.09 11.32
C GLU A 40 -26.20 -4.17 11.91
N ASN A 41 -26.60 -4.76 13.05
CA ASN A 41 -25.84 -5.83 13.68
C ASN A 41 -25.69 -7.07 12.80
N LYS A 42 -26.73 -7.41 12.03
CA LYS A 42 -26.68 -8.55 11.10
C LYS A 42 -25.67 -8.30 9.98
N VAL A 43 -25.70 -7.10 9.39
CA VAL A 43 -24.77 -6.66 8.35
C VAL A 43 -23.33 -6.63 8.86
N ILE A 44 -23.08 -6.01 10.02
CA ILE A 44 -21.74 -5.91 10.62
C ILE A 44 -21.17 -7.31 10.92
N ASN A 45 -22.01 -8.23 11.41
CA ASN A 45 -21.58 -9.61 11.65
C ASN A 45 -21.32 -10.39 10.36
N LEU A 46 -22.13 -10.18 9.32
CA LEU A 46 -21.88 -10.80 8.01
C LEU A 46 -20.58 -10.27 7.38
N ALA A 47 -20.25 -8.98 7.57
CA ALA A 47 -19.00 -8.38 7.11
C ALA A 47 -17.75 -8.98 7.75
N LYS A 48 -17.88 -9.83 8.78
CA LYS A 48 -16.76 -10.63 9.33
C LYS A 48 -16.44 -11.85 8.47
N LYS A 49 -17.37 -12.28 7.61
CA LYS A 49 -17.25 -13.45 6.74
C LYS A 49 -17.16 -13.07 5.26
N GLU A 50 -18.05 -12.17 4.82
CA GLU A 50 -18.18 -11.73 3.43
C GLU A 50 -17.86 -10.24 3.30
N ASN A 51 -16.67 -9.84 3.73
CA ASN A 51 -16.32 -8.42 3.93
C ASN A 51 -16.51 -7.55 2.66
N LEU A 52 -15.83 -7.89 1.56
CA LEU A 52 -15.90 -7.11 0.32
C LEU A 52 -17.33 -7.02 -0.23
N ALA A 53 -18.05 -8.16 -0.28
CA ALA A 53 -19.41 -8.21 -0.80
C ALA A 53 -20.39 -7.35 0.03
N VAL A 54 -20.27 -7.40 1.36
CA VAL A 54 -21.09 -6.59 2.26
C VAL A 54 -20.76 -5.11 2.13
N VAL A 55 -19.49 -4.74 2.03
CA VAL A 55 -19.06 -3.36 1.80
C VAL A 55 -19.62 -2.84 0.47
N GLN A 56 -19.46 -3.57 -0.62
CA GLN A 56 -20.00 -3.17 -1.93
C GLN A 56 -21.53 -3.04 -1.91
N MET A 57 -22.25 -3.97 -1.26
CA MET A 57 -23.70 -3.88 -1.04
C MET A 57 -24.09 -2.58 -0.32
N LEU A 58 -23.39 -2.24 0.76
CA LEU A 58 -23.64 -1.00 1.51
C LEU A 58 -23.34 0.25 0.68
N LEU A 59 -22.20 0.27 -0.01
CA LEU A 59 -21.76 1.40 -0.83
C LEU A 59 -22.73 1.69 -1.99
N ARG A 60 -23.30 0.64 -2.61
CA ARG A 60 -24.33 0.77 -3.66
C ARG A 60 -25.53 1.59 -3.20
N HIS A 61 -25.86 1.54 -1.92
CA HIS A 61 -27.00 2.24 -1.32
C HIS A 61 -26.58 3.46 -0.46
N TYR A 62 -25.30 3.85 -0.48
CA TYR A 62 -24.77 4.92 0.37
C TYR A 62 -25.49 6.25 0.17
N ASP A 63 -25.77 6.63 -1.08
CA ASP A 63 -26.45 7.88 -1.41
C ASP A 63 -27.97 7.67 -1.58
N SER A 64 -28.58 6.89 -0.69
CA SER A 64 -30.04 6.67 -0.68
C SER A 64 -30.80 7.96 -0.39
N ASP A 65 -31.90 8.20 -1.10
CA ASP A 65 -32.82 9.33 -0.86
C ASP A 65 -33.45 9.30 0.55
N ILE A 66 -33.45 8.15 1.22
CA ILE A 66 -33.97 8.00 2.57
C ILE A 66 -32.85 8.31 3.57
N GLU A 67 -32.96 9.46 4.26
CA GLU A 67 -31.97 9.95 5.22
C GLU A 67 -31.58 8.90 6.28
N ARG A 68 -32.56 8.20 6.86
CA ARG A 68 -32.31 7.14 7.86
C ARG A 68 -31.48 5.97 7.31
N VAL A 69 -31.71 5.60 6.04
CA VAL A 69 -30.96 4.53 5.39
C VAL A 69 -29.51 4.98 5.21
N ARG A 70 -29.30 6.20 4.73
CA ARG A 70 -27.98 6.83 4.59
C ARG A 70 -27.21 6.86 5.90
N GLU A 71 -27.83 7.33 6.99
CA GLU A 71 -27.21 7.36 8.32
C GLU A 71 -26.84 5.96 8.84
N SER A 72 -27.73 4.99 8.67
CA SER A 72 -27.51 3.61 9.14
C SER A 72 -26.41 2.91 8.33
N ILE A 73 -26.36 3.14 7.01
CA ILE A 73 -25.30 2.63 6.14
C ILE A 73 -23.97 3.27 6.51
N ASN A 74 -23.91 4.59 6.71
CA ASN A 74 -22.70 5.28 7.14
C ASN A 74 -22.18 4.68 8.47
N THR A 75 -23.06 4.53 9.45
CA THR A 75 -22.73 3.89 10.73
C THR A 75 -22.15 2.48 10.56
N CYS A 76 -22.77 1.64 9.71
CA CYS A 76 -22.27 0.30 9.43
C CYS A 76 -20.88 0.32 8.78
N LEU A 77 -20.67 1.19 7.79
CA LEU A 77 -19.39 1.31 7.09
C LEU A 77 -18.27 1.81 8.01
N ILE A 78 -18.54 2.82 8.85
CA ILE A 78 -17.59 3.31 9.87
C ILE A 78 -17.23 2.18 10.84
N GLU A 79 -18.22 1.40 11.31
CA GLU A 79 -17.95 0.28 12.22
C GLU A 79 -17.11 -0.82 11.56
N ILE A 80 -17.42 -1.16 10.29
CA ILE A 80 -16.65 -2.13 9.51
C ILE A 80 -15.22 -1.64 9.28
N ALA A 81 -15.05 -0.36 8.98
CA ALA A 81 -13.76 0.30 8.72
C ALA A 81 -12.87 0.46 9.97
N LYS A 82 -13.35 0.12 11.17
CA LYS A 82 -12.46 -0.06 12.33
C LYS A 82 -11.46 -1.20 12.14
N ARG A 83 -11.76 -2.14 11.25
CA ARG A 83 -10.89 -3.25 10.87
C ARG A 83 -10.14 -2.94 9.58
N PHE A 84 -8.92 -3.44 9.45
CA PHE A 84 -8.08 -3.20 8.28
C PHE A 84 -8.73 -3.71 6.99
N GLU A 85 -9.30 -4.91 7.03
CA GLU A 85 -9.95 -5.53 5.87
C GLU A 85 -11.15 -4.69 5.41
N GLY A 86 -11.86 -4.06 6.36
CA GLY A 86 -12.99 -3.16 6.07
C GLY A 86 -12.54 -1.92 5.31
N LYS A 87 -11.43 -1.30 5.75
CA LYS A 87 -10.77 -0.19 5.05
C LYS A 87 -10.32 -0.58 3.65
N GLU A 88 -9.63 -1.71 3.53
CA GLU A 88 -9.17 -2.27 2.25
C GLU A 88 -10.32 -2.46 1.26
N SER A 89 -11.42 -3.07 1.71
CA SER A 89 -12.61 -3.31 0.87
C SER A 89 -13.24 -2.01 0.35
N ILE A 90 -13.21 -0.93 1.14
CA ILE A 90 -13.73 0.38 0.72
C ILE A 90 -12.82 1.01 -0.36
N ILE A 91 -11.50 0.90 -0.20
CA ILE A 91 -10.54 1.41 -1.19
C ILE A 91 -10.59 0.60 -2.49
N GLU A 92 -10.67 -0.72 -2.41
CA GLU A 92 -10.85 -1.59 -3.59
C GLU A 92 -12.15 -1.29 -4.36
N SER A 93 -13.19 -0.86 -3.64
CA SER A 93 -14.48 -0.45 -4.22
C SER A 93 -14.40 0.81 -5.08
N LEU A 94 -13.29 1.56 -5.08
CA LEU A 94 -13.06 2.66 -6.02
C LEU A 94 -12.88 2.19 -7.47
N SER A 95 -12.46 0.93 -7.66
CA SER A 95 -12.29 0.29 -8.98
C SER A 95 -13.49 -0.58 -9.40
N ASP A 96 -14.54 -0.63 -8.59
CA ASP A 96 -15.72 -1.48 -8.83
C ASP A 96 -16.40 -1.15 -10.18
N PRO A 97 -16.90 -2.12 -10.95
CA PRO A 97 -17.63 -1.85 -12.20
C PRO A 97 -18.92 -1.04 -11.99
N ASP A 98 -19.61 -1.21 -10.85
CA ASP A 98 -20.82 -0.48 -10.50
C ASP A 98 -20.50 0.97 -10.10
N LYS A 99 -21.06 1.92 -10.85
CA LYS A 99 -20.88 3.35 -10.61
C LYS A 99 -21.41 3.79 -9.23
N ASN A 100 -22.47 3.16 -8.74
CA ASN A 100 -23.04 3.51 -7.44
C ASN A 100 -22.11 3.10 -6.30
N VAL A 101 -21.47 1.94 -6.43
CA VAL A 101 -20.44 1.47 -5.48
C VAL A 101 -19.26 2.44 -5.44
N ARG A 102 -18.71 2.81 -6.60
CA ARG A 102 -17.60 3.79 -6.68
C ARG A 102 -17.98 5.15 -6.08
N LYS A 103 -19.19 5.63 -6.37
CA LYS A 103 -19.72 6.89 -5.82
C LYS A 103 -19.84 6.80 -4.30
N GLY A 104 -20.38 5.70 -3.77
CA GLY A 104 -20.45 5.45 -2.34
C GLY A 104 -19.06 5.45 -1.69
N ALA A 105 -18.10 4.73 -2.27
CA ALA A 105 -16.71 4.67 -1.78
C ALA A 105 -16.08 6.06 -1.69
N LYS A 106 -16.23 6.86 -2.75
CA LYS A 106 -15.74 8.24 -2.81
C LYS A 106 -16.31 9.14 -1.72
N LEU A 107 -17.58 8.95 -1.36
CA LEU A 107 -18.26 9.77 -0.35
C LEU A 107 -17.90 9.37 1.09
N ILE A 108 -17.68 8.08 1.36
CA ILE A 108 -17.37 7.60 2.73
C ILE A 108 -15.89 7.79 3.12
N ILE A 109 -14.96 7.84 2.15
CA ILE A 109 -13.52 7.94 2.44
C ILE A 109 -13.17 9.12 3.37
N PRO A 110 -13.68 10.35 3.15
CA PRO A 110 -13.43 11.47 4.06
C PRO A 110 -13.94 11.25 5.49
N ASP A 111 -15.01 10.47 5.67
CA ASP A 111 -15.57 10.18 7.00
C ASP A 111 -14.70 9.17 7.77
N ILE A 112 -13.99 8.28 7.07
CA ILE A 112 -13.12 7.26 7.69
C ILE A 112 -11.69 7.77 7.90
N TRP A 113 -11.10 8.46 6.92
CA TRP A 113 -9.71 8.93 6.95
C TRP A 113 -9.56 10.43 7.22
N GLY A 114 -10.67 11.15 7.35
CA GLY A 114 -10.71 12.57 7.63
C GLY A 114 -10.66 13.45 6.38
N PRO A 115 -10.94 14.77 6.53
CA PRO A 115 -11.03 15.72 5.42
C PRO A 115 -9.83 15.76 4.45
N PRO A 116 -8.56 15.63 4.91
CA PRO A 116 -7.40 15.63 4.00
C PRO A 116 -7.43 14.55 2.92
N SER A 117 -8.18 13.47 3.12
CA SER A 117 -8.29 12.38 2.15
C SER A 117 -9.18 12.68 0.94
N THR A 118 -10.01 13.72 0.99
CA THR A 118 -11.01 14.07 -0.05
C THR A 118 -10.48 14.10 -1.49
N PRO A 119 -9.26 14.60 -1.78
CA PRO A 119 -8.74 14.62 -3.14
C PRO A 119 -8.49 13.22 -3.71
N TYR A 120 -8.09 12.26 -2.88
CA TYR A 120 -7.64 10.94 -3.29
C TYR A 120 -8.67 10.19 -4.15
N PRO A 121 -9.93 9.93 -3.69
CA PRO A 121 -10.88 9.16 -4.49
C PRO A 121 -11.28 9.86 -5.79
N THR A 122 -11.24 11.21 -5.83
CA THR A 122 -11.51 11.96 -7.05
C THR A 122 -10.40 11.79 -8.09
N LEU A 123 -9.13 11.88 -7.65
CA LEU A 123 -7.99 11.63 -8.52
C LEU A 123 -7.96 10.17 -8.98
N PHE A 124 -8.22 9.23 -8.08
CA PHE A 124 -8.29 7.81 -8.39
C PHE A 124 -9.34 7.51 -9.45
N GLU A 125 -10.57 8.02 -9.31
CA GLU A 125 -11.63 7.83 -10.30
C GLU A 125 -11.22 8.38 -11.68
N GLN A 126 -10.61 9.58 -11.73
CA GLN A 126 -10.14 10.16 -12.99
C GLN A 126 -9.03 9.33 -13.64
N THR A 127 -8.05 8.89 -12.86
CA THR A 127 -6.95 8.03 -13.32
C THR A 127 -7.49 6.70 -13.83
N TYR A 128 -8.39 6.06 -13.07
CA TYR A 128 -9.00 4.78 -13.43
C TYR A 128 -9.76 4.85 -14.75
N GLN A 129 -10.61 5.86 -14.94
CA GLN A 129 -11.39 6.02 -16.18
C GLN A 129 -10.48 6.26 -17.39
N LEU A 130 -9.47 7.12 -17.26
CA LEU A 130 -8.51 7.32 -18.33
C LEU A 130 -7.71 6.05 -18.61
N MET A 131 -7.31 5.30 -17.59
CA MET A 131 -6.60 4.04 -17.77
C MET A 131 -7.43 2.99 -18.52
N LEU A 132 -8.73 2.86 -18.20
CA LEU A 132 -9.65 1.98 -18.94
C LEU A 132 -9.73 2.36 -20.41
N MET A 133 -9.95 3.63 -20.71
CA MET A 133 -9.95 4.14 -22.08
C MET A 133 -8.59 3.91 -22.77
N ALA A 134 -7.48 3.83 -22.02
CA ALA A 134 -6.12 3.72 -22.56
C ALA A 134 -5.86 2.28 -22.98
N LYS A 135 -6.31 1.34 -22.14
CA LYS A 135 -6.35 -0.09 -22.41
C LYS A 135 -7.21 -0.39 -23.63
N GLU A 136 -8.37 0.23 -23.78
CA GLU A 136 -9.21 0.11 -24.99
C GLU A 136 -8.48 0.54 -26.29
N LYS A 137 -7.52 1.47 -26.16
CA LYS A 137 -6.68 1.95 -27.27
C LYS A 137 -5.35 1.20 -27.41
N GLU A 138 -5.17 0.08 -26.72
CA GLU A 138 -3.92 -0.71 -26.67
C GLU A 138 -2.69 0.11 -26.25
N MET A 139 -2.87 1.09 -25.37
CA MET A 139 -1.76 1.88 -24.82
C MET A 139 -1.14 1.15 -23.62
N PRO A 140 0.20 1.03 -23.54
CA PRO A 140 0.86 0.42 -22.39
C PRO A 140 0.68 1.32 -21.16
N VAL A 141 0.10 0.76 -20.10
CA VAL A 141 -0.24 1.45 -18.84
C VAL A 141 -0.06 0.54 -17.61
N GLU A 142 0.58 -0.61 -17.78
CA GLU A 142 0.73 -1.64 -16.74
C GLU A 142 1.53 -1.13 -15.53
N ASP A 143 2.56 -0.32 -15.78
CA ASP A 143 3.35 0.34 -14.74
C ASP A 143 2.53 1.41 -13.98
N ILE A 144 1.68 2.17 -14.67
CA ILE A 144 0.78 3.12 -14.03
C ILE A 144 -0.25 2.39 -13.16
N GLU A 145 -0.77 1.26 -13.62
CA GLU A 145 -1.67 0.40 -12.85
C GLU A 145 -0.99 -0.10 -11.58
N MET A 146 0.26 -0.56 -11.69
CA MET A 146 1.05 -0.96 -10.52
C MET A 146 1.26 0.20 -9.54
N LEU A 147 1.62 1.40 -10.01
CA LEU A 147 1.78 2.57 -9.14
C LEU A 147 0.44 2.99 -8.50
N MET A 148 -0.66 2.86 -9.23
CA MET A 148 -2.00 3.11 -8.73
C MET A 148 -2.39 2.13 -7.61
N ASP A 149 -2.03 0.85 -7.74
CA ASP A 149 -2.22 -0.15 -6.69
C ASP A 149 -1.33 0.12 -5.47
N LEU A 150 -0.06 0.48 -5.67
CA LEU A 150 0.84 0.90 -4.59
C LEU A 150 0.33 2.17 -3.86
N SER A 151 -0.33 3.07 -4.58
CA SER A 151 -0.96 4.25 -3.97
C SER A 151 -2.11 3.88 -3.03
N LYS A 152 -2.89 2.82 -3.34
CA LYS A 152 -3.96 2.30 -2.46
C LYS A 152 -3.36 1.80 -1.16
N GLN A 153 -2.28 1.03 -1.25
CA GLN A 153 -1.59 0.53 -0.07
C GLN A 153 -1.00 1.67 0.77
N THR A 154 -0.39 2.66 0.13
CA THR A 154 0.16 3.86 0.80
C THR A 154 -0.95 4.65 1.50
N PHE A 155 -2.14 4.71 0.92
CA PHE A 155 -3.32 5.32 1.53
C PHE A 155 -3.83 4.54 2.74
N LEU A 156 -3.87 3.20 2.66
CA LEU A 156 -4.26 2.31 3.75
C LEU A 156 -3.30 2.39 4.95
N ASP A 157 -2.01 2.56 4.68
CA ASP A 157 -0.96 2.81 5.69
C ASP A 157 -1.15 4.16 6.43
N GLY A 158 -2.05 5.03 5.96
CA GLY A 158 -2.34 6.34 6.54
C GLY A 158 -1.45 7.48 6.05
N GLU A 159 -0.56 7.21 5.09
CA GLU A 159 0.30 8.22 4.43
C GLU A 159 -0.50 8.96 3.34
N ILE A 160 -1.60 9.61 3.73
CA ILE A 160 -2.64 10.16 2.84
C ILE A 160 -2.06 11.12 1.79
N MET A 161 -1.21 12.07 2.21
CA MET A 161 -0.66 13.08 1.29
C MET A 161 0.26 12.46 0.24
N LYS A 162 1.01 11.42 0.62
CA LYS A 162 1.89 10.69 -0.27
C LYS A 162 1.10 9.89 -1.30
N ALA A 163 0.05 9.21 -0.85
CA ALA A 163 -0.87 8.51 -1.75
C ALA A 163 -1.57 9.46 -2.74
N ILE A 164 -1.98 10.66 -2.29
CA ILE A 164 -2.54 11.71 -3.17
C ILE A 164 -1.53 12.14 -4.24
N ASN A 165 -0.27 12.33 -3.87
CA ASN A 165 0.79 12.68 -4.81
C ASN A 165 1.04 11.56 -5.84
N ASP A 166 1.06 10.31 -5.38
CA ASP A 166 1.28 9.14 -6.24
C ASP A 166 0.14 8.99 -7.26
N ILE A 167 -1.12 9.05 -6.82
CA ILE A 167 -2.27 8.95 -7.74
C ILE A 167 -2.38 10.16 -8.68
N GLY A 168 -1.96 11.34 -8.23
CA GLY A 168 -1.83 12.54 -9.08
C GLY A 168 -0.77 12.35 -10.15
N THR A 169 0.36 11.74 -9.81
CA THR A 169 1.44 11.40 -10.75
C THR A 169 0.97 10.36 -11.77
N CYS A 170 0.21 9.33 -11.35
CA CYS A 170 -0.45 8.40 -12.27
C CYS A 170 -1.34 9.13 -13.27
N LEU A 171 -2.17 10.08 -12.80
CA LEU A 171 -3.05 10.86 -13.67
C LEU A 171 -2.27 11.64 -14.74
N GLU A 172 -1.17 12.28 -14.36
CA GLU A 172 -0.30 13.01 -15.28
C GLU A 172 0.37 12.08 -16.30
N PHE A 173 0.85 10.91 -15.86
CA PHE A 173 1.46 9.91 -16.74
C PHE A 173 0.46 9.39 -17.77
N VAL A 174 -0.76 9.03 -17.36
CA VAL A 174 -1.79 8.57 -18.30
C VAL A 174 -2.13 9.69 -19.30
N LYS A 175 -2.37 10.92 -18.83
CA LYS A 175 -2.65 12.07 -19.70
C LYS A 175 -1.53 12.34 -20.70
N ARG A 176 -0.28 12.29 -20.27
CA ARG A 176 0.88 12.49 -21.14
C ARG A 176 0.97 11.39 -22.19
N ARG A 177 0.76 10.13 -21.81
CA ARG A 177 0.73 9.00 -22.76
C ARG A 177 -0.37 9.19 -23.79
N TYR A 178 -1.57 9.56 -23.35
CA TYR A 178 -2.69 9.87 -24.23
C TYR A 178 -2.37 10.91 -25.28
N LYS A 179 -1.90 12.07 -24.82
CA LYS A 179 -1.57 13.20 -25.69
C LYS A 179 -0.50 12.80 -26.70
N ASN A 180 0.52 12.07 -26.26
CA ASN A 180 1.58 11.59 -27.14
C ASN A 180 1.05 10.62 -28.20
N THR A 181 0.22 9.65 -27.80
CA THR A 181 -0.35 8.66 -28.73
C THR A 181 -1.29 9.30 -29.74
N GLU A 182 -2.14 10.24 -29.34
CA GLU A 182 -3.00 11.00 -30.26
C GLU A 182 -2.16 11.84 -31.23
N SER A 183 -1.16 12.58 -30.75
CA SER A 183 -0.29 13.37 -31.63
C SER A 183 0.46 12.51 -32.65
N LEU A 184 0.86 11.29 -32.29
CA LEU A 184 1.51 10.37 -33.20
C LEU A 184 0.51 9.86 -34.25
N LYS A 185 -0.72 9.56 -33.86
CA LYS A 185 -1.78 9.16 -34.80
C LYS A 185 -2.11 10.27 -35.80
N GLU A 186 -2.22 11.51 -35.34
CA GLU A 186 -2.41 12.69 -36.20
C GLU A 186 -1.25 12.82 -37.19
N TYR A 187 -0.01 12.77 -36.70
CA TYR A 187 1.18 12.82 -37.56
C TYR A 187 1.21 11.71 -38.62
N ILE A 188 0.91 10.47 -38.22
CA ILE A 188 0.81 9.32 -39.13
C ILE A 188 -0.30 9.56 -40.16
N SER A 189 -1.46 10.06 -39.73
CA SER A 189 -2.57 10.34 -40.64
C SER A 189 -2.21 11.40 -41.67
N ASP A 190 -1.52 12.47 -41.27
CA ASP A 190 -1.12 13.54 -42.18
C ASP A 190 -0.02 13.08 -43.14
N MET A 191 0.92 12.27 -42.67
CA MET A 191 1.91 11.61 -43.51
C MET A 191 1.26 10.70 -44.56
N LEU A 192 0.23 9.93 -44.20
CA LEU A 192 -0.53 9.11 -45.14
C LEU A 192 -1.31 9.93 -46.16
N LYS A 193 -1.84 11.10 -45.79
CA LYS A 193 -2.52 12.01 -46.73
C LYS A 193 -1.53 12.61 -47.75
N LEU A 194 -0.29 12.90 -47.34
CA LEU A 194 0.75 13.49 -48.19
C LEU A 194 1.46 12.46 -49.08
N ALA A 195 1.41 11.17 -48.73
CA ALA A 195 2.08 10.09 -49.44
C ALA A 195 1.81 10.04 -50.97
N PRO A 196 0.58 10.25 -51.49
CA PRO A 196 0.32 10.27 -52.93
C PRO A 196 1.02 11.41 -53.67
N GLU A 197 1.18 12.58 -53.03
CA GLU A 197 1.88 13.72 -53.63
C GLU A 197 3.39 13.54 -53.63
N LEU A 198 3.92 12.94 -52.56
CA LEU A 198 5.34 12.59 -52.45
C LEU A 198 5.72 11.52 -53.49
N GLN A 199 4.85 10.55 -53.73
CA GLN A 199 5.03 9.54 -54.78
C GLN A 199 5.07 10.17 -56.18
N LYS A 200 4.17 11.13 -56.47
CA LYS A 200 4.20 11.90 -57.73
C LYS A 200 5.48 12.72 -57.92
N ARG A 201 6.16 13.08 -56.82
CA ARG A 201 7.45 13.80 -56.83
C ARG A 201 8.68 12.88 -56.79
N GLY A 202 8.51 11.56 -56.93
CA GLY A 202 9.61 10.60 -57.05
C GLY A 202 10.20 10.12 -55.73
N VAL A 203 9.55 10.37 -54.58
CA VAL A 203 9.99 9.82 -53.29
C VAL A 203 9.59 8.35 -53.18
N SER A 204 10.54 7.46 -52.86
CA SER A 204 10.30 6.02 -52.71
C SER A 204 9.41 5.71 -51.50
N MET A 205 8.27 5.07 -51.74
CA MET A 205 7.29 4.67 -50.72
C MET A 205 7.75 3.50 -49.83
N VAL A 206 8.77 2.75 -50.25
CA VAL A 206 9.29 1.58 -49.50
C VAL A 206 9.86 2.00 -48.15
N ASN A 207 10.64 3.10 -48.13
CA ASN A 207 11.19 3.65 -46.90
C ASN A 207 10.12 4.29 -46.00
N PHE A 208 8.99 4.70 -46.59
CA PHE A 208 7.90 5.38 -45.87
C PHE A 208 7.06 4.39 -45.07
N GLU A 209 6.70 3.25 -45.68
CA GLU A 209 5.95 2.18 -45.01
C GLU A 209 6.77 1.53 -43.89
N GLU A 210 8.08 1.38 -44.09
CA GLU A 210 9.00 0.86 -43.09
C GLU A 210 9.25 1.86 -41.95
N SER A 211 9.33 3.16 -42.24
CA SER A 211 9.40 4.23 -41.22
C SER A 211 8.11 4.31 -40.40
N LEU A 212 6.94 4.13 -41.02
CA LEU A 212 5.64 4.06 -40.35
C LEU A 212 5.53 2.82 -39.46
N LYS A 213 5.91 1.64 -39.96
CA LYS A 213 5.94 0.40 -39.16
C LYS A 213 6.92 0.51 -37.99
N THR A 214 8.07 1.16 -38.21
CA THR A 214 9.06 1.41 -37.15
C THR A 214 8.53 2.39 -36.11
N ALA A 215 7.93 3.52 -36.52
CA ALA A 215 7.32 4.48 -35.61
C ALA A 215 6.17 3.86 -34.79
N MET A 216 5.32 3.05 -35.42
CA MET A 216 4.26 2.30 -34.74
C MET A 216 4.83 1.27 -33.76
N ARG A 217 5.89 0.55 -34.13
CA ARG A 217 6.55 -0.44 -33.26
C ARG A 217 7.24 0.23 -32.06
N VAL A 218 7.98 1.31 -32.30
CA VAL A 218 8.65 2.11 -31.25
C VAL A 218 7.64 2.76 -30.32
N SER A 219 6.47 3.16 -30.82
CA SER A 219 5.37 3.64 -29.96
C SER A 219 4.80 2.55 -29.05
N LYS A 220 4.74 1.30 -29.52
CA LYS A 220 4.26 0.15 -28.74
C LYS A 220 5.31 -0.35 -27.74
N SER A 221 6.60 -0.14 -28.00
CA SER A 221 7.72 -0.62 -27.17
C SER A 221 8.40 0.48 -26.35
N ARG A 222 7.78 1.65 -26.18
CA ARG A 222 8.40 2.77 -25.46
C ARG A 222 8.41 2.47 -23.95
N SER A 223 9.59 2.31 -23.36
CA SER A 223 9.74 2.25 -21.91
C SER A 223 9.52 3.64 -21.32
N PHE A 224 8.86 3.70 -20.16
CA PHE A 224 8.62 4.92 -19.41
C PHE A 224 9.42 4.88 -18.12
N ASP A 225 10.73 5.11 -18.23
CA ASP A 225 11.70 4.92 -17.14
C ASP A 225 11.36 5.73 -15.87
N TYR A 226 10.70 6.90 -16.02
CA TYR A 226 10.28 7.75 -14.90
C TYR A 226 9.23 7.13 -13.98
N THR A 227 8.38 6.24 -14.48
CA THR A 227 7.36 5.57 -13.65
C THR A 227 8.02 4.45 -12.84
N GLN A 228 9.03 3.78 -13.42
CA GLN A 228 9.73 2.68 -12.78
C GLN A 228 10.49 3.10 -11.52
N GLU A 229 11.18 4.24 -11.54
CA GLU A 229 11.92 4.72 -10.36
C GLU A 229 11.00 4.93 -9.15
N ILE A 230 9.80 5.50 -9.37
CA ILE A 230 8.81 5.72 -8.30
C ILE A 230 8.26 4.38 -7.78
N ILE A 231 7.98 3.45 -8.70
CA ILE A 231 7.54 2.09 -8.36
C ILE A 231 8.58 1.40 -7.49
N ASP A 232 9.84 1.38 -7.92
CA ASP A 232 10.94 0.73 -7.20
C ASP A 232 11.08 1.31 -5.78
N GLN A 233 10.98 2.64 -5.66
CA GLN A 233 10.98 3.32 -4.35
C GLN A 233 9.81 2.87 -3.46
N ARG A 234 8.60 2.76 -4.02
CA ARG A 234 7.41 2.33 -3.26
C ARG A 234 7.46 0.85 -2.87
N ILE A 235 8.00 0.01 -3.74
CA ILE A 235 8.23 -1.42 -3.45
C ILE A 235 9.21 -1.55 -2.29
N MET A 236 10.38 -0.89 -2.36
CA MET A 236 11.36 -0.95 -1.27
C MET A 236 10.78 -0.48 0.07
N GLU A 237 9.98 0.59 0.05
CA GLU A 237 9.31 1.08 1.25
C GLU A 237 8.29 0.08 1.81
N MET A 238 7.47 -0.53 0.95
CA MET A 238 6.52 -1.59 1.34
C MET A 238 7.25 -2.77 1.97
N GLU A 239 8.33 -3.23 1.34
CA GLU A 239 9.18 -4.32 1.83
C GLU A 239 9.80 -4.00 3.20
N VAL A 240 10.29 -2.78 3.41
CA VAL A 240 10.78 -2.33 4.73
C VAL A 240 9.66 -2.37 5.77
N LYS A 241 8.46 -1.87 5.46
CA LYS A 241 7.32 -1.90 6.39
C LYS A 241 6.95 -3.33 6.79
N ASP A 242 6.87 -4.23 5.82
CA ASP A 242 6.50 -5.62 6.06
C ASP A 242 7.56 -6.37 6.86
N GLN A 243 8.84 -6.09 6.63
CA GLN A 243 9.92 -6.66 7.43
C GLN A 243 9.93 -6.12 8.86
N LEU A 244 9.64 -4.82 9.08
CA LEU A 244 9.47 -4.27 10.42
C LEU A 244 8.26 -4.86 11.15
N ARG A 245 7.14 -5.11 10.45
CA ARG A 245 5.97 -5.80 11.01
C ARG A 245 6.31 -7.24 11.40
N SER A 246 6.99 -7.97 10.53
CA SER A 246 7.41 -9.35 10.74
C SER A 246 8.37 -9.46 11.94
N LEU A 247 9.34 -8.55 12.03
CA LEU A 247 10.27 -8.48 13.16
C LEU A 247 9.55 -8.12 14.48
N GLY A 248 8.60 -7.17 14.43
CA GLY A 248 7.76 -6.83 15.58
C GLY A 248 6.92 -8.02 16.06
N GLN A 249 6.34 -8.79 15.14
CA GLN A 249 5.59 -10.00 15.47
C GLN A 249 6.50 -11.06 16.12
N LEU A 250 7.67 -11.33 15.51
CA LEU A 250 8.66 -12.26 16.06
C LEU A 250 9.06 -11.90 17.49
N ILE A 251 9.32 -10.61 17.75
CA ILE A 251 9.66 -10.08 19.08
C ILE A 251 8.51 -10.30 20.06
N LYS A 252 7.27 -9.96 19.68
CA LYS A 252 6.10 -10.15 20.55
C LYS A 252 5.87 -11.62 20.92
N GLU A 253 6.12 -12.53 20.00
CA GLU A 253 5.97 -13.96 20.22
C GLU A 253 7.09 -14.50 21.13
N SER A 254 8.33 -14.08 20.88
CA SER A 254 9.55 -14.62 21.51
C SER A 254 9.92 -13.95 22.85
N ILE A 255 9.54 -12.70 23.08
CA ILE A 255 10.01 -11.87 24.20
C ILE A 255 8.83 -11.45 25.09
N LYS A 256 8.83 -11.89 26.35
CA LYS A 256 7.79 -11.54 27.34
C LYS A 256 8.14 -10.34 28.21
N SER A 257 9.42 -10.06 28.37
CA SER A 257 9.94 -8.92 29.12
C SER A 257 11.19 -8.42 28.43
N ARG A 258 11.43 -7.10 28.48
CA ARG A 258 12.61 -6.48 27.88
C ARG A 258 13.89 -7.25 28.25
N PRO A 259 14.66 -7.74 27.26
CA PRO A 259 15.88 -8.47 27.54
C PRO A 259 16.93 -7.52 28.12
N VAL A 260 17.57 -7.93 29.23
CA VAL A 260 18.65 -7.19 29.88
C VAL A 260 19.83 -8.13 30.05
N ILE A 261 20.95 -7.80 29.42
CA ILE A 261 22.19 -8.59 29.43
C ILE A 261 23.36 -7.62 29.42
N GLU A 262 24.44 -8.00 30.09
CA GLU A 262 25.72 -7.32 29.93
C GLU A 262 26.29 -7.57 28.53
N MET A 263 26.79 -6.52 27.87
CA MET A 263 27.34 -6.61 26.52
C MET A 263 28.46 -7.66 26.38
N SER A 264 29.20 -7.93 27.46
CA SER A 264 30.25 -8.96 27.54
C SER A 264 29.73 -10.39 27.43
N ALA A 265 28.43 -10.61 27.67
CA ALA A 265 27.78 -11.91 27.54
C ALA A 265 27.09 -12.10 26.18
N LEU A 266 27.27 -11.15 25.24
CA LEU A 266 26.83 -11.33 23.87
C LEU A 266 27.69 -12.38 23.15
N SER A 267 27.05 -13.17 22.29
CA SER A 267 27.80 -14.01 21.37
C SER A 267 28.54 -13.13 20.35
N VAL A 268 29.70 -13.60 19.86
CA VAL A 268 30.50 -12.88 18.85
C VAL A 268 29.69 -12.57 17.59
N LYS A 269 28.75 -13.45 17.22
CA LYS A 269 27.87 -13.25 16.06
C LYS A 269 26.88 -12.11 16.32
N ASP A 270 26.30 -12.07 17.51
CA ASP A 270 25.33 -11.05 17.92
C ASP A 270 25.97 -9.68 18.09
N GLU A 271 27.17 -9.62 18.68
CA GLU A 271 27.95 -8.40 18.84
C GLU A 271 28.27 -7.78 17.47
N LYS A 272 28.75 -8.58 16.52
CA LYS A 272 29.01 -8.12 15.14
C LYS A 272 27.76 -7.55 14.48
N MET A 273 26.61 -8.18 14.71
CA MET A 273 25.35 -7.73 14.13
C MET A 273 24.89 -6.39 14.74
N ILE A 274 25.02 -6.21 16.06
CA ILE A 274 24.72 -4.94 16.73
C ILE A 274 25.64 -3.81 16.25
N VAL A 275 26.94 -4.08 16.09
CA VAL A 275 27.89 -3.09 15.56
C VAL A 275 27.51 -2.68 14.13
N LYS A 276 27.18 -3.66 13.28
CA LYS A 276 26.75 -3.39 11.91
C LYS A 276 25.45 -2.58 11.85
N MET A 277 24.45 -2.95 12.66
CA MET A 277 23.22 -2.19 12.84
C MET A 277 23.51 -0.73 13.19
N ALA A 278 24.38 -0.47 14.17
CA ALA A 278 24.70 0.89 14.62
C ALA A 278 25.27 1.76 13.49
N GLN A 279 26.16 1.21 12.67
CA GLN A 279 26.75 1.89 11.51
C GLN A 279 25.69 2.23 10.44
N VAL A 280 24.74 1.31 10.22
CA VAL A 280 23.63 1.55 9.28
C VAL A 280 22.71 2.63 9.81
N ILE A 281 22.35 2.62 11.10
CA ILE A 281 21.50 3.66 11.71
C ILE A 281 22.12 5.05 11.54
N GLU A 282 23.42 5.18 11.81
CA GLU A 282 24.15 6.45 11.62
C GLU A 282 24.07 6.93 10.16
N THR A 283 24.21 6.00 9.21
CA THR A 283 24.09 6.29 7.78
C THR A 283 22.68 6.75 7.41
N VAL A 284 21.65 6.02 7.87
CA VAL A 284 20.25 6.34 7.64
C VAL A 284 19.90 7.73 8.19
N ASN A 285 20.37 8.04 9.40
CA ASN A 285 20.17 9.34 10.06
C ASN A 285 20.84 10.46 9.27
N THR A 286 22.07 10.25 8.83
CA THR A 286 22.81 11.22 7.99
C THR A 286 22.05 11.51 6.69
N LYS A 287 21.54 10.47 6.00
CA LYS A 287 20.76 10.64 4.77
C LYS A 287 19.43 11.35 5.01
N ASN A 288 18.77 11.04 6.12
CA ASN A 288 17.48 11.64 6.47
C ASN A 288 17.62 13.13 6.78
N LEU A 289 18.63 13.50 7.58
CA LEU A 289 18.95 14.91 7.89
C LEU A 289 19.35 15.71 6.65
N ALA A 290 19.94 15.05 5.65
CA ALA A 290 20.24 15.66 4.35
C ALA A 290 18.99 15.83 3.45
N GLY A 291 17.79 15.51 3.95
CA GLY A 291 16.54 15.62 3.20
C GLY A 291 16.37 14.55 2.12
N ASN A 292 17.05 13.40 2.25
CA ASN A 292 16.95 12.29 1.30
C ASN A 292 16.32 11.03 1.93
N PRO A 293 15.00 11.05 2.18
CA PRO A 293 14.29 9.93 2.80
C PRO A 293 14.31 8.65 1.94
N VAL A 294 14.42 8.79 0.61
CA VAL A 294 14.50 7.63 -0.31
C VAL A 294 15.77 6.83 -0.04
N LYS A 295 16.94 7.51 0.03
CA LYS A 295 18.20 6.83 0.35
C LYS A 295 18.22 6.26 1.76
N SER A 296 17.52 6.88 2.70
CA SER A 296 17.34 6.34 4.04
C SER A 296 16.59 5.00 4.01
N ILE A 297 15.48 4.92 3.25
CA ILE A 297 14.73 3.67 3.05
C ILE A 297 15.58 2.62 2.34
N GLU A 298 16.35 3.00 1.31
CA GLU A 298 17.25 2.10 0.59
C GLU A 298 18.30 1.47 1.54
N CYS A 299 18.94 2.28 2.40
CA CYS A 299 19.89 1.77 3.39
C CYS A 299 19.23 0.84 4.42
N MET A 300 18.00 1.15 4.85
CA MET A 300 17.24 0.27 5.74
C MET A 300 16.88 -1.06 5.07
N HIS A 301 16.43 -0.98 3.82
CA HIS A 301 16.07 -2.14 3.00
C HIS A 301 17.27 -3.06 2.82
N GLU A 302 18.42 -2.53 2.43
CA GLU A 302 19.64 -3.31 2.24
C GLU A 302 20.04 -4.08 3.50
N PHE A 303 19.98 -3.43 4.66
CA PHE A 303 20.28 -4.12 5.93
C PHE A 303 19.22 -5.17 6.28
N LEU A 304 17.94 -4.83 6.20
CA LEU A 304 16.86 -5.71 6.64
C LEU A 304 16.65 -6.93 5.73
N PHE A 305 16.94 -6.81 4.43
CA PHE A 305 16.80 -7.89 3.46
C PHE A 305 18.09 -8.64 3.19
N LYS A 306 19.24 -7.97 3.13
CA LYS A 306 20.50 -8.69 2.93
C LYS A 306 21.06 -9.08 4.29
N ASP A 307 21.49 -8.09 5.07
CA ASP A 307 22.34 -8.35 6.23
C ASP A 307 21.64 -9.10 7.37
N PHE A 308 20.38 -8.78 7.63
CA PHE A 308 19.59 -9.43 8.65
C PHE A 308 19.20 -10.86 8.27
N GLU A 309 18.90 -11.12 7.00
CA GLU A 309 18.63 -12.48 6.52
C GLU A 309 19.84 -13.39 6.72
N TRP A 310 21.06 -12.92 6.45
CA TRP A 310 22.30 -13.67 6.73
C TRP A 310 22.52 -13.93 8.22
N TYR A 311 22.11 -13.01 9.09
CA TYR A 311 22.22 -13.19 10.53
C TYR A 311 21.19 -14.22 11.04
N TYR A 312 19.95 -14.12 10.56
CA TYR A 312 18.79 -14.91 10.98
C TYR A 312 18.78 -16.32 10.34
N ASP A 313 19.87 -17.07 10.55
CA ASP A 313 20.03 -18.44 10.08
C ASP A 313 19.46 -19.48 11.06
N GLU A 314 19.57 -20.76 10.70
CA GLU A 314 19.07 -21.89 11.51
C GLU A 314 19.63 -21.91 12.94
N ASP A 315 20.88 -21.50 13.15
CA ASP A 315 21.46 -21.46 14.49
C ASP A 315 20.81 -20.38 15.36
N VAL A 316 20.61 -19.18 14.82
CA VAL A 316 19.91 -18.10 15.54
C VAL A 316 18.45 -18.47 15.80
N ILE A 317 17.76 -19.09 14.84
CA ILE A 317 16.37 -19.56 15.03
C ILE A 317 16.30 -20.58 16.17
N ARG A 318 17.23 -21.54 16.23
CA ARG A 318 17.31 -22.49 17.34
C ARG A 318 17.56 -21.77 18.67
N ARG A 319 18.53 -20.86 18.70
CA ARG A 319 18.86 -20.06 19.90
C ARG A 319 17.67 -19.24 20.40
N LEU A 320 16.89 -18.65 19.50
CA LEU A 320 15.66 -17.93 19.87
C LEU A 320 14.60 -18.86 20.47
N THR A 321 14.45 -20.06 19.90
CA THR A 321 13.54 -21.10 20.43
C THR A 321 13.97 -21.57 21.81
N ASP A 322 15.28 -21.70 22.03
CA ASP A 322 15.88 -22.09 23.31
C ASP A 322 15.88 -20.94 24.35
N GLY A 323 15.42 -19.74 23.97
CA GLY A 323 15.38 -18.57 24.85
C GLY A 323 16.76 -17.97 25.14
N ASP A 324 17.71 -18.13 24.22
CA ASP A 324 19.04 -17.53 24.31
C ASP A 324 18.91 -16.01 24.42
N ARG A 325 19.33 -15.49 25.57
CA ARG A 325 19.15 -14.08 25.88
C ARG A 325 19.87 -13.20 24.87
N SER A 326 21.08 -13.56 24.45
CA SER A 326 21.90 -12.75 23.53
C SER A 326 21.21 -12.59 22.17
N ALA A 327 20.67 -13.67 21.61
CA ALA A 327 19.89 -13.63 20.38
C ALA A 327 18.60 -12.79 20.55
N LEU A 328 17.87 -12.98 21.66
CA LEU A 328 16.65 -12.22 21.97
C LEU A 328 16.93 -10.71 22.10
N LEU A 329 18.04 -10.33 22.75
CA LEU A 329 18.46 -8.93 22.86
C LEU A 329 18.80 -8.34 21.49
N THR A 330 19.52 -9.08 20.64
CA THR A 330 19.91 -8.60 19.32
C THR A 330 18.70 -8.35 18.42
N ILE A 331 17.77 -9.31 18.30
CA ILE A 331 16.56 -9.09 17.49
C ILE A 331 15.72 -7.94 18.03
N TYR A 332 15.62 -7.81 19.36
CA TYR A 332 14.91 -6.72 20.01
C TYR A 332 15.53 -5.36 19.67
N MET A 333 16.84 -5.23 19.82
CA MET A 333 17.58 -4.01 19.53
C MET A 333 17.45 -3.62 18.06
N ILE A 334 17.56 -4.58 17.13
CA ILE A 334 17.35 -4.33 15.70
C ILE A 334 15.92 -3.81 15.46
N GLY A 335 14.93 -4.52 15.99
CA GLY A 335 13.53 -4.18 15.81
C GLY A 335 13.17 -2.77 16.29
N ILE A 336 13.47 -2.46 17.55
CA ILE A 336 13.12 -1.15 18.11
C ILE A 336 13.94 -0.02 17.49
N SER A 337 15.20 -0.27 17.14
CA SER A 337 16.08 0.77 16.61
C SER A 337 15.70 1.15 15.18
N PHE A 338 15.48 0.17 14.31
CA PHE A 338 15.01 0.47 12.95
C PHE A 338 13.60 1.03 12.96
N LEU A 339 12.71 0.58 13.87
CA LEU A 339 11.38 1.19 14.02
C LEU A 339 11.46 2.66 14.45
N LYS A 340 12.38 2.98 15.37
CA LYS A 340 12.61 4.34 15.83
C LYS A 340 13.11 5.24 14.71
N VAL A 341 14.09 4.79 13.93
CA VAL A 341 14.59 5.54 12.77
C VAL A 341 13.50 5.68 11.71
N ALA A 342 12.77 4.60 11.42
CA ALA A 342 11.63 4.59 10.50
C ALA A 342 10.56 5.63 10.88
N SER A 343 10.33 5.88 12.18
CA SER A 343 9.31 6.84 12.63
C SER A 343 9.49 8.26 12.13
N SER A 344 10.71 8.63 11.72
CA SER A 344 11.01 9.93 11.11
C SER A 344 10.69 10.01 9.61
N ILE A 345 10.46 8.87 8.95
CA ILE A 345 10.21 8.75 7.50
C ILE A 345 8.79 8.23 7.23
N LEU A 346 8.36 7.25 8.04
CA LEU A 346 7.10 6.49 7.97
C LEU A 346 6.37 6.61 9.32
N PRO A 347 5.91 7.81 9.70
CA PRO A 347 5.44 8.10 11.04
C PRO A 347 4.25 7.22 11.44
N THR A 348 3.27 7.11 10.54
CA THR A 348 1.99 6.44 10.85
C THR A 348 2.18 4.95 11.06
N VAL A 349 2.88 4.29 10.13
CA VAL A 349 3.15 2.86 10.19
C VAL A 349 4.05 2.51 11.36
N SER A 350 5.06 3.34 11.64
CA SER A 350 5.98 3.07 12.75
C SER A 350 5.28 3.13 14.11
N GLU A 351 4.38 4.10 14.29
CA GLU A 351 3.57 4.19 15.50
C GLU A 351 2.60 3.01 15.61
N GLU A 352 1.96 2.58 14.52
CA GLU A 352 1.09 1.40 14.52
C GLU A 352 1.83 0.13 14.96
N ILE A 353 2.99 -0.14 14.35
CA ILE A 353 3.85 -1.29 14.69
C ILE A 353 4.28 -1.20 16.16
N TYR A 354 4.67 0.00 16.63
CA TYR A 354 5.07 0.21 18.02
C TYR A 354 3.93 -0.12 18.99
N GLN A 355 2.74 0.45 18.77
CA GLN A 355 1.58 0.24 19.62
C GLN A 355 1.18 -1.24 19.68
N LYS A 356 1.28 -1.95 18.55
CA LYS A 356 0.87 -3.35 18.43
C LYS A 356 1.88 -4.34 19.04
N TYR A 357 3.18 -4.08 18.88
CA TYR A 357 4.23 -5.08 19.16
C TYR A 357 5.20 -4.69 20.28
N TYR A 358 5.46 -3.41 20.52
CA TYR A 358 6.54 -2.95 21.42
C TYR A 358 6.05 -2.22 22.67
N LYS A 359 4.84 -1.66 22.66
CA LYS A 359 4.30 -0.86 23.77
C LYS A 359 4.37 -1.56 25.12
N GLU A 360 4.02 -2.85 25.17
CA GLU A 360 4.05 -3.64 26.41
C GLU A 360 5.48 -3.88 26.93
N LEU A 361 6.48 -3.89 26.03
CA LEU A 361 7.89 -4.11 26.37
C LEU A 361 8.61 -2.82 26.79
N GLU A 362 8.36 -1.71 26.09
CA GLU A 362 9.01 -0.41 26.36
C GLU A 362 8.26 0.41 27.43
N GLY A 363 6.94 0.30 27.53
CA GLY A 363 6.11 1.06 28.46
C GLY A 363 5.89 2.53 28.08
N SER A 364 6.63 3.07 27.11
CA SER A 364 6.44 4.43 26.60
C SER A 364 5.11 4.59 25.86
N THR A 365 4.59 5.82 25.83
CA THR A 365 3.28 6.09 25.22
C THR A 365 3.31 6.03 23.70
N SER A 366 4.46 6.31 23.07
CA SER A 366 4.63 6.37 21.61
C SER A 366 6.10 6.11 21.21
N ILE A 367 6.33 5.67 19.97
CA ILE A 367 7.68 5.48 19.42
C ILE A 367 8.50 6.76 19.48
N TYR A 368 7.88 7.93 19.36
CA TYR A 368 8.55 9.23 19.40
C TYR A 368 9.20 9.53 20.75
N THR A 369 8.69 8.92 21.83
CA THR A 369 9.21 9.08 23.19
C THR A 369 10.23 8.01 23.59
N VAL A 370 10.36 6.94 22.80
CA VAL A 370 11.43 5.95 22.99
C VAL A 370 12.78 6.60 22.76
N MET A 371 13.77 6.24 23.58
CA MET A 371 15.13 6.76 23.46
C MET A 371 15.71 6.46 22.07
N TRP A 372 16.55 7.38 21.59
CA TRP A 372 17.23 7.21 20.32
C TRP A 372 18.20 6.02 20.37
N PRO A 373 18.37 5.24 19.28
CA PRO A 373 19.13 4.00 19.31
C PRO A 373 20.58 4.16 19.78
N GLU A 374 21.26 5.22 19.34
CA GLU A 374 22.63 5.55 19.72
C GLU A 374 22.73 5.79 21.24
N LEU A 375 21.76 6.51 21.81
CA LEU A 375 21.68 6.76 23.25
C LEU A 375 21.36 5.47 24.02
N ALA A 376 20.50 4.61 23.48
CA ALA A 376 20.21 3.31 24.08
C ALA A 376 21.46 2.40 24.08
N MET A 377 22.25 2.42 23.00
CA MET A 377 23.52 1.72 22.91
C MET A 377 24.59 2.33 23.82
N GLU A 378 24.66 3.65 23.94
CA GLU A 378 25.58 4.34 24.85
C GLU A 378 25.22 4.10 26.31
N LEU A 379 23.94 4.04 26.68
CA LEU A 379 23.52 3.68 28.03
C LEU A 379 23.81 2.21 28.33
N ALA A 380 23.59 1.31 27.36
CA ALA A 380 24.05 -0.07 27.45
C ALA A 380 25.59 -0.15 27.61
N LYS A 381 26.31 0.80 27.01
CA LYS A 381 27.77 0.98 27.21
C LYS A 381 28.13 1.69 28.51
N GLY A 382 27.32 2.59 29.07
CA GLY A 382 27.62 3.33 30.30
C GLY A 382 27.47 2.50 31.57
N ILE A 383 26.66 1.43 31.51
CA ILE A 383 26.65 0.37 32.51
C ILE A 383 28.02 -0.34 32.58
N ILE A 384 28.87 -0.24 31.53
CA ILE A 384 30.21 -0.86 31.43
C ILE A 384 31.27 -0.14 32.27
N THR A 385 31.14 1.16 32.56
CA THR A 385 32.21 1.92 33.25
C THR A 385 31.96 2.14 34.75
N SER A 386 30.82 1.69 35.28
CA SER A 386 30.45 1.88 36.70
C SER A 386 30.53 0.60 37.56
N LYS A 387 31.25 -0.42 37.11
CA LYS A 387 31.61 -1.59 37.94
C LYS A 387 33.07 -1.95 37.82
#